data_AF-A0A3D0XM10-F1
#
_entry.id   AF-A0A3D0XM10-F1
#
_cell.length_a   1.000
_cell.length_b   1.000
_cell.length_c   1.000
_cell.angle_alpha   90.00
_cell.angle_beta   90.00
_cell.angle_gamma   90.00
#
_symmetry.space_group_name_H-M   'P 1'
#
loop_
_entity.id
_entity.type
_entity.pdbx_description
1 polymer ?
#
loop_
_entity_poly.entity_id
_entity_poly.type
_entity_poly.pdbx_seq_one_letter_code
_entity_poly.pdbx_strand_id
1 'polypeptide(L)'
;MRAGESTGPIRALMISGGCCHDYPNQNLILSEGISKRAHVAWTLVRQGGSDRAIQIPLYDDPQWAEGYDVVVHNECFGGVTDAEWLETIVKPHTEGGVPAVFIHCSLHSYRGADTDAWRSLMGARSTSHERA
;
A
#
# COMPACT_ATOMS: atom_id res chain seq x y z
N MET A 1 18.99 13.92 12.00
CA MET A 1 18.31 14.43 10.80
C MET A 1 17.24 15.39 11.28
N ARG A 2 17.24 16.65 10.84
CA ARG A 2 16.22 17.62 11.26
C ARG A 2 15.01 17.43 10.36
N ALA A 3 13.86 17.11 10.95
CA ALA A 3 12.58 17.28 10.28
C ALA A 3 12.46 18.77 9.94
N GLY A 4 12.57 19.12 8.66
CA GLY A 4 12.21 20.46 8.21
C GLY A 4 10.71 20.63 8.40
N GLU A 5 10.30 21.76 8.97
CA GLU A 5 8.88 22.13 9.01
C GLU A 5 8.34 22.19 7.58
N SER A 6 7.68 21.12 7.13
CA SER A 6 6.91 21.14 5.89
C SER A 6 5.71 22.05 6.11
N THR A 7 5.66 23.18 5.41
CA THR A 7 4.59 24.18 5.54
C THR A 7 3.27 23.74 4.87
N GLY A 8 3.28 22.65 4.11
CA GLY A 8 2.12 22.06 3.43
C GLY A 8 1.64 20.76 4.08
N PRO A 9 0.46 20.24 3.65
CA PRO A 9 -0.01 18.93 4.11
C PRO A 9 0.94 17.82 3.66
N ILE A 10 1.02 16.75 4.45
CA ILE A 10 1.63 15.48 4.03
C ILE A 10 0.79 14.94 2.87
N ARG A 11 1.40 14.73 1.70
CA ARG A 11 0.72 14.13 0.53
C ARG A 11 0.78 12.62 0.66
N ALA A 12 -0.33 12.00 1.04
CA ALA A 12 -0.41 10.57 1.31
C ALA A 12 -1.27 9.85 0.27
N LEU A 13 -0.76 8.77 -0.29
CA LEU A 13 -1.50 7.84 -1.13
C LEU A 13 -1.95 6.65 -0.29
N MET A 14 -3.24 6.31 -0.27
CA MET A 14 -3.74 5.08 0.33
C MET A 14 -4.26 4.14 -0.75
N ILE A 15 -3.67 2.94 -0.80
CA ILE A 15 -4.01 1.88 -1.75
C ILE A 15 -4.78 0.80 -1.00
N SER A 16 -5.89 0.34 -1.56
CA SER A 16 -6.80 -0.58 -0.88
C SER A 16 -7.55 -1.48 -1.87
N GLY A 17 -8.05 -2.62 -1.38
CA GLY A 17 -8.79 -3.58 -2.19
C GLY A 17 -8.38 -5.02 -1.92
N GLY A 18 -9.08 -5.97 -2.54
CA GLY A 18 -8.85 -7.40 -2.36
C GLY A 18 -9.96 -8.08 -1.56
N CYS A 19 -9.67 -9.26 -1.04
CA CYS A 19 -10.70 -10.20 -0.58
C CYS A 19 -11.36 -9.89 0.77
N CYS A 20 -10.62 -9.31 1.70
CA CYS A 20 -10.74 -9.78 3.07
C CYS A 20 -11.24 -8.74 4.08
N HIS A 21 -11.39 -7.48 3.66
CA HIS A 21 -11.87 -6.41 4.54
C HIS A 21 -12.82 -5.44 3.85
N ASP A 22 -13.51 -4.66 4.68
CA ASP A 22 -14.33 -3.51 4.29
C ASP A 22 -13.46 -2.30 3.94
N TYR A 23 -12.75 -2.40 2.81
CA TYR A 23 -11.90 -1.32 2.30
C TYR A 23 -12.63 0.00 2.06
N PRO A 24 -13.89 0.03 1.54
CA PRO A 24 -14.63 1.27 1.40
C PRO A 24 -14.73 2.05 2.72
N ASN A 25 -15.12 1.38 3.82
CA ASN A 25 -15.22 2.07 5.11
C ASN A 25 -13.86 2.31 5.76
N GLN A 26 -12.91 1.38 5.66
CA GLN A 26 -11.56 1.59 6.19
C GLN A 26 -10.88 2.82 5.59
N ASN A 27 -11.02 3.05 4.28
CA ASN A 27 -10.45 4.22 3.63
C ASN A 27 -10.96 5.53 4.25
N LEU A 28 -12.27 5.61 4.51
CA LEU A 28 -12.88 6.79 5.13
C LEU A 28 -12.46 6.93 6.59
N ILE A 29 -12.57 5.85 7.39
CA ILE A 29 -12.23 5.86 8.82
C ILE A 29 -10.78 6.27 9.03
N LEU A 30 -9.85 5.69 8.26
CA LEU A 30 -8.42 5.97 8.39
C LEU A 30 -8.10 7.38 7.92
N SER A 31 -8.51 7.77 6.71
CA SER A 31 -8.19 9.09 6.17
C SER A 31 -8.76 10.23 7.03
N GLU A 32 -10.04 10.17 7.37
CA GLU A 32 -10.68 11.18 8.23
C GLU A 32 -10.13 11.15 9.66
N GLY A 33 -9.93 9.95 10.20
CA GLY A 33 -9.40 9.76 11.56
C GLY A 33 -8.00 10.31 11.73
N ILE A 34 -7.13 10.12 10.73
CA ILE A 34 -5.76 10.66 10.70
C ILE A 34 -5.79 12.16 10.43
N SER A 35 -6.62 12.64 9.50
CA SER A 35 -6.71 14.08 9.20
C SER A 35 -7.21 14.94 10.38
N LYS A 36 -7.87 14.32 11.37
CA LYS A 36 -8.18 14.97 12.66
C LYS A 36 -6.95 15.21 13.55
N ARG A 37 -5.81 14.60 13.25
CA ARG A 37 -4.58 14.59 14.08
C ARG A 37 -3.33 15.09 13.35
N ALA A 38 -3.33 15.03 12.02
CA ALA A 38 -2.24 15.47 11.17
C ALA A 38 -2.79 16.19 9.94
N HIS A 39 -2.02 17.16 9.42
CA HIS A 39 -2.38 17.87 8.19
C HIS A 39 -1.99 17.00 6.99
N VAL A 40 -2.94 16.24 6.45
CA VAL A 40 -2.70 15.26 5.38
C VAL A 40 -3.66 15.52 4.21
N ALA A 41 -3.10 15.54 3.00
CA ALA A 41 -3.84 15.54 1.74
C ALA A 41 -3.82 14.11 1.19
N TRP A 42 -5.00 13.49 1.12
CA TRP A 42 -5.14 12.09 0.73
C TRP A 42 -5.48 11.94 -0.75
N THR A 43 -4.77 11.05 -1.43
CA THR A 43 -5.27 10.36 -2.62
C THR A 43 -5.69 8.96 -2.21
N LEU A 44 -6.95 8.59 -2.49
CA LEU A 44 -7.49 7.27 -2.16
C LEU A 44 -7.68 6.46 -3.45
N VAL A 45 -6.96 5.35 -3.57
CA VAL A 45 -7.11 4.39 -4.66
C VAL A 45 -7.68 3.11 -4.10
N ARG A 46 -8.82 2.67 -4.65
CA ARG A 46 -9.47 1.43 -4.25
C ARG A 46 -9.80 0.59 -5.47
N GLN A 47 -9.23 -0.62 -5.50
CA GLN A 47 -9.69 -1.66 -6.40
C GLN A 47 -10.97 -2.28 -5.84
N GLY A 48 -12.03 -2.29 -6.66
CA GLY A 48 -13.29 -2.94 -6.33
C GLY A 48 -13.24 -4.47 -6.48
N GLY A 49 -14.29 -5.14 -5.99
CA GLY A 49 -14.38 -6.60 -5.97
C GLY A 49 -13.74 -7.20 -4.72
N SER A 50 -13.72 -8.54 -4.68
CA SER A 50 -13.21 -9.34 -3.55
C SER A 50 -12.23 -10.43 -3.98
N ASP A 51 -11.68 -10.34 -5.19
CA ASP A 51 -10.68 -11.30 -5.67
C ASP A 51 -9.30 -10.94 -5.10
N ARG A 52 -8.55 -11.97 -4.76
CA ARG A 52 -7.19 -11.90 -4.22
C ARG A 52 -6.10 -11.98 -5.30
N ALA A 53 -6.46 -12.31 -6.54
CA ALA A 53 -5.52 -12.52 -7.66
C ALA A 53 -5.59 -11.39 -8.71
N ILE A 54 -5.83 -10.16 -8.27
CA ILE A 54 -5.90 -8.98 -9.14
C ILE A 54 -4.59 -8.20 -9.09
N GLN A 55 -4.05 -7.89 -10.27
CA GLN A 55 -3.07 -6.82 -10.46
C GLN A 55 -3.84 -5.52 -10.70
N ILE A 56 -3.69 -4.52 -9.82
CA ILE A 56 -4.48 -3.29 -9.89
C ILE A 56 -3.91 -2.34 -10.96
N PRO A 57 -4.76 -1.61 -11.73
CA PRO A 57 -4.29 -0.72 -12.80
C PRO A 57 -3.39 0.43 -12.36
N LEU A 58 -3.41 0.80 -11.08
CA LEU A 58 -2.53 1.84 -10.53
C LEU A 58 -1.05 1.54 -10.83
N TYR A 59 -0.65 0.28 -10.69
CA TYR A 59 0.75 -0.12 -10.82
C TYR A 59 1.22 -0.28 -12.28
N ASP A 60 0.32 -0.05 -13.25
CA ASP A 60 0.70 0.03 -14.67
C ASP A 60 1.39 1.36 -15.00
N ASP A 61 1.22 2.38 -14.14
CA ASP A 61 1.92 3.66 -14.24
C ASP A 61 3.30 3.56 -13.54
N PRO A 62 4.42 3.67 -14.27
CA PRO A 62 5.76 3.64 -13.66
C PRO A 62 6.02 4.80 -12.69
N GLN A 63 5.20 5.85 -12.72
CA GLN A 63 5.30 7.04 -11.88
C GLN A 63 4.23 7.07 -10.77
N TRP A 64 3.54 5.95 -10.50
CA TRP A 64 2.39 5.90 -9.58
C TRP A 64 2.66 6.50 -8.18
N ALA A 65 3.90 6.42 -7.70
CA ALA A 65 4.31 6.90 -6.37
C ALA A 65 4.89 8.34 -6.39
N GLU A 66 5.11 8.94 -7.55
CA GLU A 66 5.74 10.26 -7.64
C GLU A 66 4.87 11.34 -6.99
N GLY A 67 5.53 12.25 -6.26
CA GLY A 67 4.85 13.37 -5.61
C GLY A 67 4.10 13.00 -4.32
N TYR A 68 4.19 11.77 -3.84
CA TYR A 68 3.71 11.41 -2.50
C TYR A 68 4.85 11.42 -1.47
N ASP A 69 4.54 11.89 -0.28
CA ASP A 69 5.47 11.89 0.87
C ASP A 69 5.40 10.57 1.64
N VAL A 70 4.31 9.81 1.48
CA VAL A 70 4.12 8.47 2.05
C VAL A 70 3.04 7.68 1.28
N VAL A 71 3.24 6.36 1.16
CA VAL A 71 2.22 5.42 0.66
C VAL A 71 1.74 4.53 1.80
N VAL A 72 0.43 4.39 1.93
CA VAL A 72 -0.24 3.49 2.87
C VAL A 72 -0.81 2.31 2.09
N HIS A 73 -0.19 1.15 2.27
CA HIS A 73 -0.66 -0.12 1.72
C HIS A 73 -1.67 -0.76 2.65
N ASN A 74 -2.92 -0.80 2.20
CA ASN A 74 -4.06 -1.41 2.87
C ASN A 74 -4.78 -2.38 1.92
N GLU A 75 -4.07 -3.05 1.01
CA GLU A 75 -4.61 -4.03 0.08
C GLU A 75 -4.36 -5.50 0.51
N CYS A 76 -5.17 -6.44 0.01
CA CYS A 76 -5.01 -7.89 0.19
C CYS A 76 -5.10 -8.65 -1.16
N PHE A 77 -4.03 -8.62 -1.94
CA PHE A 77 -3.90 -9.34 -3.20
C PHE A 77 -2.95 -10.54 -3.08
N GLY A 78 -3.22 -11.38 -2.07
CA GLY A 78 -2.36 -12.50 -1.73
C GLY A 78 -2.23 -13.61 -2.80
N GLY A 79 -3.12 -13.62 -3.80
CA GLY A 79 -3.15 -14.61 -4.87
C GLY A 79 -2.38 -14.20 -6.13
N VAL A 80 -1.84 -12.97 -6.19
CA VAL A 80 -0.96 -12.56 -7.29
C VAL A 80 0.36 -13.32 -7.18
N THR A 81 0.81 -13.86 -8.32
CA THR A 81 2.02 -14.70 -8.42
C THR A 81 3.13 -14.08 -9.28
N ASP A 82 2.83 -12.97 -9.97
CA ASP A 82 3.76 -12.31 -10.89
C ASP A 82 4.84 -11.56 -10.11
N ALA A 83 6.05 -12.13 -10.10
CA ALA A 83 7.19 -11.57 -9.39
C ALA A 83 7.72 -10.29 -10.08
N GLU A 84 7.79 -10.25 -11.41
CA GLU A 84 8.30 -9.10 -12.15
C GLU A 84 7.42 -7.87 -11.94
N TRP A 85 6.10 -8.05 -11.98
CA TRP A 85 5.16 -6.99 -11.63
C TRP A 85 5.28 -6.56 -10.18
N LEU A 86 5.51 -7.48 -9.24
CA LEU A 86 5.68 -7.11 -7.83
C LEU A 86 6.95 -6.26 -7.60
N GLU A 87 8.04 -6.53 -8.33
CA GLU A 87 9.26 -5.71 -8.26
C GLU A 87 8.99 -4.24 -8.67
N THR A 88 8.07 -4.00 -9.61
CA THR A 88 7.72 -2.60 -10.01
C THR A 88 7.02 -1.82 -8.90
N ILE A 89 6.34 -2.52 -7.97
CA ILE A 89 5.69 -1.93 -6.81
C ILE A 89 6.70 -1.60 -5.71
N VAL A 90 7.71 -2.47 -5.53
CA VAL A 90 8.70 -2.32 -4.46
C VAL A 90 9.74 -1.25 -4.81
N LYS A 91 10.09 -1.13 -6.10
CA LYS A 91 11.14 -0.26 -6.61
C LYS A 91 11.03 1.23 -6.20
N PRO A 92 9.86 1.90 -6.26
CA PRO A 92 9.73 3.28 -5.79
C PRO A 92 10.09 3.48 -4.32
N HIS A 93 9.92 2.45 -3.49
CA HIS A 93 10.29 2.50 -2.08
C HIS A 93 11.78 2.22 -1.85
N THR A 94 12.32 1.18 -2.49
CA THR A 94 13.70 0.74 -2.26
C THR A 94 14.74 1.62 -2.96
N GLU A 95 14.45 2.07 -4.18
CA GLU A 95 15.35 2.91 -4.97
C GLU A 95 14.96 4.40 -4.91
N GLY A 96 13.65 4.69 -4.93
CA GLY A 96 13.13 6.06 -4.90
C GLY A 96 13.05 6.67 -3.50
N GLY A 97 13.12 5.85 -2.45
CA GLY A 97 13.09 6.30 -1.06
C GLY A 97 11.71 6.78 -0.57
N VAL A 98 10.63 6.49 -1.31
CA VAL A 98 9.26 6.82 -0.87
C VAL A 98 8.93 5.98 0.38
N PRO A 99 8.54 6.60 1.50
CA PRO A 99 8.15 5.85 2.70
C PRO A 99 6.87 5.02 2.50
N ALA A 100 6.81 3.84 3.12
CA ALA A 100 5.65 2.95 3.09
C ALA A 100 5.11 2.65 4.50
N VAL A 101 3.80 2.56 4.63
CA VAL A 101 3.07 2.10 5.83
C VAL A 101 2.23 0.89 5.44
N PHE A 102 2.35 -0.20 6.18
CA PHE A 102 1.63 -1.45 5.90
C PHE A 102 0.59 -1.72 6.98
N ILE A 103 -0.67 -1.87 6.57
CA ILE A 103 -1.80 -2.16 7.45
C ILE A 103 -2.24 -3.61 7.27
N HIS A 104 -2.12 -4.39 8.34
CA HIS A 104 -2.75 -5.71 8.52
C HIS A 104 -2.57 -6.67 7.33
N CYS A 105 -3.53 -6.70 6.41
CA CYS A 105 -3.53 -7.59 5.25
C CYS A 105 -2.38 -7.37 4.30
N SER A 106 -1.94 -6.12 4.16
CA SER A 106 -0.88 -5.81 3.23
C SER A 106 0.41 -6.53 3.59
N LEU A 107 0.62 -6.93 4.86
CA LEU A 107 1.76 -7.74 5.27
C LEU A 107 1.81 -9.12 4.60
N HIS A 108 0.68 -9.65 4.14
CA HIS A 108 0.58 -10.92 3.43
C HIS A 108 -0.09 -10.79 2.05
N SER A 109 -0.14 -9.57 1.50
CA SER A 109 -0.35 -9.34 0.08
C SER A 109 0.78 -9.96 -0.73
N TYR A 110 0.46 -10.33 -1.97
CA TYR A 110 1.40 -10.89 -2.94
C TYR A 110 2.14 -12.15 -2.48
N ARG A 111 1.63 -12.84 -1.45
CA ARG A 111 2.29 -14.00 -0.85
C ARG A 111 2.44 -15.19 -1.80
N GLY A 112 1.66 -15.23 -2.89
CA GLY A 112 1.73 -16.24 -3.94
C GLY A 112 2.88 -16.04 -4.93
N ALA A 113 3.50 -14.85 -4.96
CA ALA A 113 4.63 -14.58 -5.85
C ALA A 113 5.92 -15.25 -5.35
N ASP A 114 6.68 -15.83 -6.27
CA ASP A 114 7.96 -16.48 -6.02
C ASP A 114 9.11 -15.46 -5.93
N THR A 115 8.96 -14.50 -5.01
CA THR A 115 9.96 -13.49 -4.67
C THR A 115 9.73 -13.05 -3.23
N ASP A 116 10.78 -12.55 -2.56
CA ASP A 116 10.70 -11.96 -1.23
C ASP A 116 10.68 -10.42 -1.25
N ALA A 117 10.65 -9.76 -2.41
CA ALA A 117 10.74 -8.30 -2.54
C ALA A 117 9.80 -7.52 -1.61
N TRP A 118 8.52 -7.90 -1.58
CA TRP A 118 7.53 -7.28 -0.70
C TRP A 118 7.85 -7.45 0.79
N ARG A 119 8.31 -8.63 1.18
CA ARG A 119 8.68 -8.97 2.56
C ARG A 119 9.97 -8.26 2.97
N SER A 120 10.93 -8.16 2.05
CA SER A 120 12.18 -7.44 2.23
C SER A 120 11.93 -5.94 2.42
N LEU A 121 11.00 -5.35 1.66
CA LEU A 121 10.60 -3.95 1.83
C LEU A 121 10.04 -3.70 3.24
N MET A 122 9.18 -4.58 3.73
CA MET A 122 8.59 -4.47 5.07
C MET A 122 9.55 -4.85 6.21
N GLY A 123 10.59 -5.64 5.91
CA GLY A 123 11.42 -6.30 6.91
C GLY A 123 10.67 -7.39 7.71
N ALA A 124 9.51 -7.85 7.23
CA ALA A 124 8.66 -8.82 7.92
C ALA A 124 8.04 -9.81 6.93
N ARG A 125 7.81 -11.05 7.40
CA ARG A 125 7.16 -12.11 6.61
C ARG A 125 5.86 -12.55 7.29
N SER A 126 4.75 -12.30 6.61
CA SER A 126 3.45 -12.89 6.92
C SER A 126 2.92 -13.65 5.69
N THR A 127 2.39 -14.85 5.89
CA THR A 127 1.91 -15.72 4.80
C THR A 127 0.47 -16.19 5.00
N SER A 128 -0.18 -15.78 6.09
CA SER A 128 -1.56 -16.15 6.40
C SER A 128 -2.36 -14.94 6.83
N HIS A 129 -3.61 -14.89 6.37
CA HIS A 129 -4.65 -14.09 7.00
C HIS A 129 -5.11 -14.81 8.28
N GLU A 130 -5.63 -14.08 9.28
CA GLU A 130 -6.39 -14.72 10.36
C GLU A 130 -7.63 -15.44 9.81
N ARG A 131 -8.24 -16.35 10.57
CA ARG A 131 -9.46 -17.02 10.10
C ARG A 131 -10.52 -15.96 9.80
N ALA A 132 -11.09 -16.02 8.59
CA ALA A 132 -12.24 -15.22 8.21
C ALA A 132 -13.45 -15.52 9.09
#